data_AF-A0A813ZQ78-F1
#
_entry.id   AF-A0A813ZQ78-F1
#
_cell.length_a   1.000
_cell.length_b   1.000
_cell.length_c   1.000
_cell.angle_alpha   90.00
_cell.angle_beta   90.00
_cell.angle_gamma   90.00
#
_symmetry.space_group_name_H-M   'P 1'
#
loop_
_entity.id
_entity.type
_entity.pdbx_description
1 polymer ?
#
loop_
_entity_poly.entity_id
_entity_poly.type
_entity_poly.pdbx_seq_one_letter_code
_entity_poly.pdbx_strand_id
1 'polypeptide(L)'
;MIVICGLPRTGTTLLYNLMACDPACRAPLVSDMTISPIPPISRSNVDEHKRRMAAERDRLTQVFETAGIDFERYSKVFCSSHPLFPIEEDTALLGGNLDIKIALYNLVPKHKSLVTRFTDNQNSTYMYDYHQTVLQMLHDVDPPHTNWLLKSPFHTFWLNTLLKYYPKASLIMAHRRLDEVLPSACRLALAMCHVYLEENDSVSSKKIIEETKAIMNIWIQRLIEFRMQHPPPENVCDIQYEDLMKDPIGTVHRNYDHFHFIQ
;
A
#
# COMPACT_ATOMS: atom_id res chain seq x y z
N MET A 1 -7.62 8.35 13.21
CA MET A 1 -6.91 7.53 12.21
C MET A 1 -6.79 8.35 10.95
N ILE A 2 -5.59 8.46 10.42
CA ILE A 2 -5.26 9.15 9.19
C ILE A 2 -4.96 8.08 8.14
N VAL A 3 -5.62 8.13 7.01
CA VAL A 3 -5.42 7.19 5.90
C VAL A 3 -5.03 7.98 4.66
N ILE A 4 -3.81 7.76 4.18
CA ILE A 4 -3.34 8.34 2.93
C ILE A 4 -3.82 7.44 1.78
N CYS A 5 -4.64 8.04 0.94
CA CYS A 5 -5.26 7.46 -0.24
C CYS A 5 -4.72 8.14 -1.52
N GLY A 6 -4.90 7.48 -2.65
CA GLY A 6 -4.47 7.91 -3.96
C GLY A 6 -4.26 6.69 -4.85
N LEU A 7 -4.27 6.91 -6.16
CA LEU A 7 -3.75 5.92 -7.09
C LEU A 7 -2.28 5.63 -6.77
N PRO A 8 -1.74 4.45 -7.13
CA PRO A 8 -0.30 4.26 -7.08
C PRO A 8 0.38 5.37 -7.90
N ARG A 9 1.59 5.76 -7.49
CA ARG A 9 2.46 6.74 -8.19
C ARG A 9 2.03 8.23 -8.07
N THR A 10 1.23 8.58 -7.06
CA THR A 10 0.81 9.97 -6.74
C THR A 10 1.65 10.65 -5.65
N GLY A 11 2.81 10.11 -5.29
CA GLY A 11 3.71 10.71 -4.28
C GLY A 11 3.38 10.38 -2.83
N THR A 12 2.38 9.52 -2.58
CA THR A 12 1.94 9.12 -1.23
C THR A 12 3.05 8.51 -0.36
N THR A 13 4.07 7.87 -0.94
CA THR A 13 5.23 7.35 -0.18
C THR A 13 6.03 8.46 0.49
N LEU A 14 6.24 9.60 -0.18
CA LEU A 14 6.94 10.74 0.42
C LEU A 14 6.13 11.29 1.60
N LEU A 15 4.85 11.56 1.37
CA LEU A 15 3.97 12.10 2.40
C LEU A 15 3.86 11.15 3.60
N TYR A 16 3.68 9.85 3.35
CA TYR A 16 3.55 8.85 4.40
C TYR A 16 4.79 8.81 5.29
N ASN A 17 5.99 8.78 4.69
CA ASN A 17 7.24 8.78 5.47
C ASN A 17 7.45 10.09 6.24
N LEU A 18 7.07 11.25 5.68
CA LEU A 18 7.16 12.53 6.40
C LEU A 18 6.20 12.58 7.60
N MET A 19 4.95 12.19 7.41
CA MET A 19 3.96 12.16 8.49
C MET A 19 4.29 11.09 9.53
N ALA A 20 4.95 9.99 9.14
CA ALA A 20 5.36 8.95 10.07
C ALA A 20 6.53 9.37 10.98
N CYS A 21 7.19 10.50 10.69
CA CYS A 21 8.17 11.11 11.59
C CYS A 21 7.52 11.80 12.80
N ASP A 22 6.23 12.07 12.76
CA ASP A 22 5.50 12.64 13.89
C ASP A 22 5.41 11.59 15.02
N PRO A 23 6.03 11.83 16.20
CA PRO A 23 6.01 10.88 17.30
C PRO A 23 4.59 10.67 17.85
N ALA A 24 3.66 11.60 17.63
CA ALA A 24 2.29 11.44 18.06
C ALA A 24 1.53 10.37 17.23
N CYS A 25 1.98 10.15 15.99
CA CYS A 25 1.42 9.16 15.09
C CYS A 25 2.08 7.78 15.23
N ARG A 26 1.34 6.73 14.85
CA ARG A 26 1.88 5.38 14.67
C ARG A 26 1.57 4.87 13.28
N ALA A 27 2.62 4.63 12.51
CA ALA A 27 2.58 3.80 11.31
C ALA A 27 3.00 2.35 11.67
N PRO A 28 2.39 1.31 11.08
CA PRO A 28 2.88 -0.05 11.20
C PRO A 28 4.31 -0.19 10.65
N LEU A 29 5.17 -0.91 11.35
CA LEU A 29 6.48 -1.29 10.83
C LEU A 29 6.36 -2.51 9.91
N VAL A 30 7.31 -2.73 9.00
CA VAL A 30 7.30 -3.95 8.16
C VAL A 30 7.22 -5.22 9.02
N SER A 31 7.95 -5.27 10.14
CA SER A 31 7.91 -6.38 11.11
C SER A 31 6.58 -6.54 11.86
N ASP A 32 5.75 -5.50 11.91
CA ASP A 32 4.39 -5.58 12.45
C ASP A 32 3.43 -6.26 11.46
N MET A 33 3.87 -6.42 10.21
CA MET A 33 3.05 -6.90 9.10
C MET A 33 3.54 -8.24 8.52
N THR A 34 4.74 -8.71 8.87
CA THR A 34 5.38 -9.88 8.26
C THR A 34 5.81 -10.95 9.28
N ILE A 35 5.96 -12.19 8.77
CA ILE A 35 6.41 -13.46 9.40
C ILE A 35 5.72 -13.93 10.67
N SER A 36 5.57 -13.07 11.66
CA SER A 36 4.99 -13.41 12.95
C SER A 36 4.70 -12.10 13.67
N PRO A 37 3.61 -11.39 13.31
CA PRO A 37 3.20 -10.21 14.06
C PRO A 37 2.77 -10.56 15.50
N ILE A 38 2.70 -11.85 15.82
CA ILE A 38 2.21 -12.40 17.09
C ILE A 38 3.37 -13.10 17.82
N PRO A 39 3.63 -12.79 19.10
CA PRO A 39 2.95 -11.75 19.88
C PRO A 39 3.33 -10.34 19.38
N PRO A 40 2.40 -9.37 19.47
CA PRO A 40 2.71 -7.97 19.21
C PRO A 40 3.77 -7.48 20.22
N ILE A 41 4.63 -6.58 19.77
CA ILE A 41 5.71 -6.00 20.57
C ILE A 41 5.65 -4.48 20.47
N SER A 42 6.16 -3.79 21.50
CA SER A 42 6.28 -2.34 21.47
C SER A 42 7.35 -1.92 20.46
N ARG A 43 7.11 -0.80 19.74
CA ARG A 43 8.11 -0.18 18.84
C ARG A 43 9.43 0.14 19.53
N SER A 44 9.41 0.32 20.84
CA SER A 44 10.63 0.53 21.65
C SER A 44 11.56 -0.68 21.68
N ASN A 45 11.07 -1.89 21.36
CA ASN A 45 11.87 -3.11 21.30
C ASN A 45 12.59 -3.24 19.94
N VAL A 46 13.52 -2.32 19.69
CA VAL A 46 14.24 -2.17 18.42
C VAL A 46 15.00 -3.44 18.02
N ASP A 47 15.59 -4.16 18.98
CA ASP A 47 16.40 -5.34 18.70
C ASP A 47 15.54 -6.52 18.22
N GLU A 48 14.37 -6.72 18.83
CA GLU A 48 13.44 -7.75 18.38
C GLU A 48 12.86 -7.41 16.99
N HIS A 49 12.53 -6.15 16.72
CA HIS A 49 12.12 -5.71 15.39
C HIS A 49 13.20 -6.02 14.33
N LYS A 50 14.48 -5.74 14.63
CA LYS A 50 15.60 -6.09 13.74
C LYS A 50 15.71 -7.60 13.53
N ARG A 51 15.55 -8.40 14.58
CA ARG A 51 15.58 -9.87 14.49
C ARG A 51 14.47 -10.40 13.58
N ARG A 52 13.23 -9.89 13.72
CA ARG A 52 12.09 -10.27 12.87
C ARG A 52 12.33 -9.91 11.41
N MET A 53 12.90 -8.72 11.15
CA MET A 53 13.24 -8.30 9.79
C MET A 53 14.33 -9.16 9.15
N ALA A 54 15.37 -9.53 9.90
CA ALA A 54 16.40 -10.46 9.42
C ALA A 54 15.80 -11.82 9.06
N ALA A 55 14.94 -12.36 9.93
CA ALA A 55 14.25 -13.62 9.67
C ALA A 55 13.35 -13.56 8.41
N GLU A 56 12.68 -12.44 8.13
CA GLU A 56 11.90 -12.29 6.87
C GLU A 56 12.79 -12.21 5.65
N ARG A 57 13.93 -11.53 5.74
CA ARG A 57 14.91 -11.53 4.66
C ARG A 57 15.40 -12.95 4.37
N ASP A 58 15.76 -13.72 5.38
CA ASP A 58 16.25 -15.09 5.22
C ASP A 58 15.17 -15.98 4.61
N ARG A 59 13.92 -15.86 5.07
CA ARG A 59 12.79 -16.61 4.52
C ARG A 59 12.52 -16.27 3.07
N LEU A 60 12.46 -14.98 2.73
CA LEU A 60 12.24 -14.53 1.34
C LEU A 60 13.37 -15.03 0.44
N THR A 61 14.62 -14.93 0.89
CA THR A 61 15.78 -15.45 0.16
C THR A 61 15.59 -16.95 -0.12
N GLN A 62 15.28 -17.75 0.91
CA GLN A 62 15.06 -19.19 0.76
C GLN A 62 13.89 -19.52 -0.19
N VAL A 63 12.76 -18.80 -0.09
CA VAL A 63 11.59 -19.01 -0.96
C VAL A 63 11.93 -18.73 -2.42
N PHE A 64 12.62 -17.62 -2.68
CA PHE A 64 13.01 -17.23 -4.03
C PHE A 64 14.05 -18.19 -4.62
N GLU A 65 15.07 -18.57 -3.85
CA GLU A 65 16.07 -19.56 -4.26
C GLU A 65 15.45 -20.91 -4.58
N THR A 66 14.49 -21.38 -3.75
CA THR A 66 13.75 -22.62 -3.99
C THR A 66 12.94 -22.55 -5.28
N ALA A 67 12.46 -21.37 -5.66
CA ALA A 67 11.77 -21.13 -6.92
C ALA A 67 12.74 -20.94 -8.11
N GLY A 68 14.05 -21.03 -7.91
CA GLY A 68 15.06 -20.78 -8.93
C GLY A 68 15.20 -19.31 -9.32
N ILE A 69 14.73 -18.40 -8.46
CA ILE A 69 14.74 -16.95 -8.69
C ILE A 69 15.83 -16.32 -7.83
N ASP A 70 16.71 -15.54 -8.45
CA ASP A 70 17.70 -14.71 -7.74
C ASP A 70 16.99 -13.57 -6.99
N PHE A 71 16.92 -13.71 -5.66
CA PHE A 71 16.27 -12.73 -4.79
C PHE A 71 16.97 -11.37 -4.78
N GLU A 72 18.30 -11.34 -4.84
CA GLU A 72 19.07 -10.09 -4.82
C GLU A 72 18.85 -9.30 -6.11
N ARG A 73 18.89 -9.99 -7.25
CA ARG A 73 18.55 -9.41 -8.55
C ARG A 73 17.11 -8.92 -8.58
N TYR A 74 16.15 -9.73 -8.11
CA TYR A 74 14.75 -9.32 -8.02
C TYR A 74 14.60 -8.06 -7.17
N SER A 75 15.16 -8.08 -5.96
CA SER A 75 15.10 -6.97 -5.01
C SER A 75 15.67 -5.70 -5.63
N LYS A 76 16.81 -5.77 -6.32
CA LYS A 76 17.43 -4.62 -7.01
C LYS A 76 16.51 -4.03 -8.09
N VAL A 77 15.93 -4.87 -8.95
CA VAL A 77 15.01 -4.41 -10.02
C VAL A 77 13.74 -3.81 -9.41
N PHE A 78 13.14 -4.49 -8.43
CA PHE A 78 11.96 -3.99 -7.74
C PHE A 78 12.22 -2.65 -7.04
N CYS A 79 13.29 -2.57 -6.24
CA CYS A 79 13.65 -1.38 -5.46
C CYS A 79 13.99 -0.17 -6.32
N SER A 80 14.42 -0.38 -7.57
CA SER A 80 14.60 0.73 -8.53
C SER A 80 13.30 1.48 -8.84
N SER A 81 12.15 0.80 -8.73
CA SER A 81 10.82 1.36 -8.99
C SER A 81 10.01 1.60 -7.71
N HIS A 82 10.33 0.89 -6.63
CA HIS A 82 9.70 0.98 -5.32
C HIS A 82 10.75 0.85 -4.21
N PRO A 83 11.43 1.95 -3.84
CA PRO A 83 12.39 1.94 -2.75
C PRO A 83 11.74 1.46 -1.45
N LEU A 84 12.44 0.61 -0.70
CA LEU A 84 11.98 0.09 0.58
C LEU A 84 12.39 1.02 1.71
N PHE A 85 11.46 1.27 2.62
CA PHE A 85 11.62 2.05 3.84
C PHE A 85 11.35 1.17 5.08
N PRO A 86 11.79 1.57 6.29
CA PRO A 86 11.42 0.85 7.52
C PRO A 86 9.92 0.92 7.82
N ILE A 87 9.29 2.03 7.42
CA ILE A 87 7.86 2.29 7.49
C ILE A 87 7.31 2.11 6.08
N GLU A 88 6.46 1.10 5.91
CA GLU A 88 5.93 0.71 4.60
C GLU A 88 4.42 0.71 4.56
N GLU A 89 3.90 0.61 3.35
CA GLU A 89 2.47 0.45 3.13
C GLU A 89 1.89 -0.73 3.92
N ASP A 90 0.73 -0.49 4.53
CA ASP A 90 -0.12 -1.53 5.10
C ASP A 90 -0.81 -2.41 4.04
N THR A 91 -0.38 -2.26 2.79
CA THR A 91 -0.58 -3.20 1.68
C THR A 91 -0.26 -4.64 2.08
N ALA A 92 0.74 -4.89 2.93
CA ALA A 92 1.06 -6.24 3.43
C ALA A 92 -0.06 -6.83 4.29
N LEU A 93 -0.77 -6.01 5.08
CA LEU A 93 -1.91 -6.44 5.89
C LEU A 93 -3.15 -6.69 5.03
N LEU A 94 -3.40 -5.82 4.05
CA LEU A 94 -4.56 -5.93 3.16
C LEU A 94 -4.39 -7.08 2.14
N GLY A 95 -3.18 -7.26 1.60
CA GLY A 95 -2.91 -8.21 0.52
C GLY A 95 -2.35 -9.56 0.99
N GLY A 96 -1.80 -9.63 2.20
CA GLY A 96 -1.04 -10.78 2.70
C GLY A 96 -1.83 -12.07 2.85
N ASN A 97 -3.14 -12.00 3.16
CA ASN A 97 -3.97 -13.18 3.40
C ASN A 97 -4.75 -13.67 2.17
N LEU A 98 -4.80 -12.90 1.09
CA LEU A 98 -5.60 -13.22 -0.10
C LEU A 98 -4.78 -13.72 -1.29
N ASP A 99 -3.49 -13.96 -1.10
CA ASP A 99 -2.53 -14.16 -2.19
C ASP A 99 -2.56 -13.00 -3.21
N ILE A 100 -2.88 -11.78 -2.77
CA ILE A 100 -2.66 -10.55 -3.57
C ILE A 100 -1.16 -10.20 -3.49
N LYS A 101 -0.31 -11.19 -3.68
CA LYS A 101 1.06 -10.93 -4.09
C LYS A 101 0.92 -10.57 -5.55
N ILE A 102 0.98 -9.28 -5.85
CA ILE A 102 1.15 -8.78 -7.23
C ILE A 102 2.37 -9.45 -7.88
N ALA A 103 3.34 -9.90 -7.08
CA ALA A 103 4.46 -10.74 -7.53
C ALA A 103 4.07 -12.19 -7.85
N LEU A 104 2.89 -12.72 -7.54
CA LEU A 104 2.39 -14.04 -7.98
C LEU A 104 1.34 -13.94 -9.09
N TYR A 105 1.08 -12.72 -9.56
CA TYR A 105 0.18 -12.35 -10.65
C TYR A 105 0.32 -13.23 -11.92
N ASN A 106 1.53 -13.74 -12.21
CA ASN A 106 1.78 -14.60 -13.37
C ASN A 106 1.70 -16.11 -13.09
N LEU A 107 1.53 -16.53 -11.84
CA LEU A 107 1.45 -17.95 -11.45
C LEU A 107 0.01 -18.45 -11.24
N VAL A 108 -1.00 -17.57 -11.36
CA VAL A 108 -2.41 -17.97 -11.16
C VAL A 108 -2.94 -18.76 -12.36
N PRO A 109 -3.51 -19.97 -12.16
CA PRO A 109 -4.09 -20.77 -13.23
C PRO A 109 -5.18 -20.04 -14.02
N LYS A 110 -5.20 -20.26 -15.34
CA LYS A 110 -6.02 -19.57 -16.37
C LYS A 110 -7.56 -19.65 -16.21
N HIS A 111 -8.09 -20.16 -15.11
CA HIS A 111 -9.51 -20.53 -15.00
C HIS A 111 -10.43 -19.51 -14.31
N LYS A 112 -9.91 -18.41 -13.74
CA LYS A 112 -10.69 -17.22 -13.38
C LYS A 112 -9.86 -15.97 -13.67
N SER A 113 -10.43 -14.95 -14.33
CA SER A 113 -9.68 -13.73 -14.62
C SER A 113 -9.29 -13.06 -13.28
N LEU A 114 -8.01 -12.73 -13.13
CA LEU A 114 -7.49 -12.06 -11.92
C LEU A 114 -8.22 -10.76 -11.62
N VAL A 115 -8.63 -10.05 -12.67
CA VAL A 115 -9.49 -8.87 -12.58
C VAL A 115 -10.74 -9.20 -11.77
N THR A 116 -11.44 -10.31 -12.06
CA THR A 116 -12.64 -10.73 -11.33
C THR A 116 -12.36 -11.00 -9.85
N ARG A 117 -11.22 -11.60 -9.49
CA ARG A 117 -10.86 -11.84 -8.09
C ARG A 117 -10.50 -10.53 -7.38
N PHE A 118 -9.74 -9.68 -8.04
CA PHE A 118 -9.31 -8.38 -7.51
C PHE A 118 -10.49 -7.42 -7.32
N THR A 119 -11.52 -7.52 -8.15
CA THR A 119 -12.71 -6.66 -8.09
C THR A 119 -13.87 -7.24 -7.30
N ASP A 120 -13.74 -8.47 -6.80
CA ASP A 120 -14.77 -9.11 -5.98
C ASP A 120 -14.92 -8.37 -4.65
N ASN A 121 -16.07 -7.71 -4.48
CA ASN A 121 -16.35 -6.91 -3.29
C ASN A 121 -16.37 -7.76 -2.00
N GLN A 122 -16.63 -9.07 -2.09
CA GLN A 122 -16.59 -9.96 -0.92
C GLN A 122 -15.17 -10.06 -0.34
N ASN A 123 -14.14 -9.99 -1.18
CA ASN A 123 -12.74 -10.04 -0.72
C ASN A 123 -12.38 -8.85 0.16
N SER A 124 -12.97 -7.68 -0.10
CA SER A 124 -12.69 -6.47 0.69
C SER A 124 -13.03 -6.63 2.17
N THR A 125 -14.10 -7.36 2.49
CA THR A 125 -14.51 -7.57 3.90
C THR A 125 -13.42 -8.34 4.65
N TYR A 126 -12.94 -9.46 4.09
CA TYR A 126 -11.86 -10.26 4.69
C TYR A 126 -10.55 -9.47 4.86
N MET A 127 -10.20 -8.61 3.90
CA MET A 127 -9.01 -7.75 4.01
C MET A 127 -9.10 -6.85 5.24
N TYR A 128 -10.26 -6.20 5.42
CA TYR A 128 -10.45 -5.24 6.50
C TYR A 128 -10.69 -5.92 7.86
N ASP A 129 -11.27 -7.12 7.91
CA ASP A 129 -11.36 -7.93 9.13
C ASP A 129 -9.96 -8.25 9.68
N TYR A 130 -9.08 -8.77 8.83
CA TYR A 130 -7.71 -9.07 9.24
C TYR A 130 -6.94 -7.80 9.61
N HIS A 131 -7.02 -6.77 8.77
CA HIS A 131 -6.35 -5.51 9.01
C HIS A 131 -6.78 -4.88 10.34
N GLN A 132 -8.09 -4.85 10.64
CA GLN A 132 -8.61 -4.35 11.91
C GLN A 132 -8.11 -5.18 13.10
N THR A 133 -8.12 -6.50 12.96
CA THR A 133 -7.63 -7.42 14.00
C THR A 133 -6.16 -7.14 14.33
N VAL A 134 -5.29 -7.05 13.31
CA VAL A 134 -3.86 -6.77 13.53
C VAL A 134 -3.66 -5.38 14.14
N LEU A 135 -4.35 -4.35 13.66
CA LEU A 135 -4.23 -3.01 14.24
C LEU A 135 -4.70 -2.96 15.70
N GLN A 136 -5.78 -3.67 16.06
CA GLN A 136 -6.23 -3.79 17.44
C GLN A 136 -5.17 -4.47 18.33
N MET A 137 -4.61 -5.58 17.86
CA MET A 137 -3.54 -6.28 18.58
C MET A 137 -2.30 -5.40 18.81
N LEU A 138 -1.91 -4.61 17.81
CA LEU A 138 -0.80 -3.65 17.95
C LEU A 138 -1.16 -2.50 18.88
N HIS A 139 -2.41 -2.03 18.83
CA HIS A 139 -2.92 -0.94 19.67
C HIS A 139 -2.94 -1.33 21.15
N ASP A 140 -3.26 -2.58 21.47
CA ASP A 140 -3.30 -3.07 22.85
C ASP A 140 -1.90 -3.12 23.51
N VAL A 141 -0.83 -3.21 22.72
CA VAL A 141 0.56 -3.25 23.21
C VAL A 141 1.27 -1.91 23.13
N ASP A 142 1.03 -1.12 22.08
CA ASP A 142 1.77 0.13 21.82
C ASP A 142 0.91 1.16 21.04
N PRO A 143 -0.14 1.73 21.63
CA PRO A 143 -1.05 2.62 20.90
C PRO A 143 -0.34 3.89 20.39
N PRO A 144 -0.80 4.51 19.29
CA PRO A 144 -0.38 5.87 18.95
C PRO A 144 -0.78 6.84 20.07
N HIS A 145 -0.05 7.96 20.20
CA HIS A 145 -0.47 9.03 21.11
C HIS A 145 -1.72 9.75 20.61
N THR A 146 -1.80 9.99 19.29
CA THR A 146 -2.95 10.67 18.67
C THR A 146 -3.60 9.80 17.60
N ASN A 147 -2.85 9.36 16.59
CA ASN A 147 -3.43 8.75 15.40
C ASN A 147 -2.64 7.54 14.87
N TRP A 148 -3.37 6.51 14.47
CA TRP A 148 -2.86 5.56 13.49
C TRP A 148 -2.70 6.26 12.14
N LEU A 149 -1.56 6.05 11.48
CA LEU A 149 -1.22 6.55 10.15
C LEU A 149 -1.07 5.37 9.19
N LEU A 150 -1.96 5.29 8.21
CA LEU A 150 -2.08 4.18 7.27
C LEU A 150 -1.93 4.67 5.83
N LYS A 151 -1.43 3.81 4.94
CA LYS A 151 -1.27 4.14 3.52
C LYS A 151 -1.16 2.87 2.70
N SER A 152 -2.14 2.68 1.84
CA SER A 152 -2.11 1.66 0.80
C SER A 152 -2.92 2.17 -0.39
N PRO A 153 -2.45 1.95 -1.63
CA PRO A 153 -3.30 2.20 -2.79
C PRO A 153 -4.61 1.40 -2.67
N PHE A 154 -4.60 0.19 -2.08
CA PHE A 154 -5.80 -0.65 -1.94
C PHE A 154 -6.89 -0.01 -1.07
N HIS A 155 -6.56 0.90 -0.15
CA HIS A 155 -7.59 1.70 0.52
C HIS A 155 -8.41 2.52 -0.46
N THR A 156 -7.75 3.08 -1.48
CA THR A 156 -8.40 3.86 -2.54
C THR A 156 -9.28 2.99 -3.42
N PHE A 157 -8.87 1.73 -3.65
CA PHE A 157 -9.66 0.77 -4.42
C PHE A 157 -10.95 0.36 -3.68
N TRP A 158 -10.90 0.41 -2.34
CA TRP A 158 -11.93 -0.09 -1.43
C TRP A 158 -12.44 0.98 -0.46
N LEU A 159 -12.57 2.24 -0.89
CA LEU A 159 -12.94 3.37 -0.01
C LEU A 159 -14.26 3.15 0.74
N ASN A 160 -15.28 2.59 0.09
CA ASN A 160 -16.55 2.27 0.75
C ASN A 160 -16.36 1.24 1.88
N THR A 161 -15.53 0.21 1.66
CA THR A 161 -15.22 -0.78 2.69
C THR A 161 -14.35 -0.18 3.79
N LEU A 162 -13.36 0.65 3.44
CA LEU A 162 -12.55 1.39 4.41
C LEU A 162 -13.43 2.17 5.40
N LEU A 163 -14.36 2.98 4.88
CA LEU A 163 -15.24 3.80 5.72
C LEU A 163 -16.30 2.99 6.47
N LYS A 164 -16.64 1.77 6.02
CA LYS A 164 -17.46 0.85 6.82
C LYS A 164 -16.74 0.40 8.09
N TYR A 165 -15.43 0.11 8.00
CA TYR A 165 -14.63 -0.35 9.14
C TYR A 165 -14.10 0.81 9.99
N TYR A 166 -13.76 1.93 9.35
CA TYR A 166 -13.22 3.13 10.00
C TYR A 166 -14.06 4.36 9.61
N PRO A 167 -15.30 4.48 10.12
CA PRO A 167 -16.23 5.54 9.71
C PRO A 167 -15.76 6.95 10.08
N LYS A 168 -14.81 7.07 11.01
CA LYS A 168 -14.20 8.34 11.44
C LYS A 168 -12.78 8.54 10.88
N ALA A 169 -12.40 7.79 9.84
CA ALA A 169 -11.09 7.97 9.23
C ALA A 169 -11.00 9.35 8.53
N SER A 170 -9.89 10.05 8.77
CA SER A 170 -9.49 11.22 8.01
C SER A 170 -8.72 10.76 6.78
N LEU A 171 -9.20 11.09 5.58
CA LEU A 171 -8.65 10.63 4.32
C LEU A 171 -7.84 11.74 3.66
N ILE A 172 -6.55 11.50 3.41
CA ILE A 172 -5.74 12.39 2.56
C ILE A 172 -5.72 11.78 1.17
N MET A 173 -6.37 12.40 0.19
CA MET A 173 -6.45 11.92 -1.18
C MET A 173 -5.40 12.63 -2.06
N ALA A 174 -4.38 11.88 -2.45
CA ALA A 174 -3.32 12.36 -3.33
C ALA A 174 -3.68 12.17 -4.80
N HIS A 175 -3.55 13.24 -5.58
CA HIS A 175 -3.85 13.31 -7.01
C HIS A 175 -2.59 13.57 -7.82
N ARG A 176 -2.54 12.98 -9.01
CA ARG A 176 -1.53 13.26 -10.03
C ARG A 176 -2.15 13.06 -11.40
N ARG A 177 -1.64 13.77 -12.40
CA ARG A 177 -2.10 13.61 -13.78
C ARG A 177 -1.99 12.15 -14.25
N LEU A 178 -3.06 11.66 -14.89
CA LEU A 178 -3.17 10.26 -15.31
C LEU A 178 -2.19 9.88 -16.43
N ASP A 179 -1.80 10.83 -17.27
CA ASP A 179 -0.79 10.65 -18.33
C ASP A 179 0.62 10.37 -17.75
N GLU A 180 0.87 10.73 -16.49
CA GLU A 180 2.08 10.36 -15.76
C GLU A 180 1.91 9.10 -14.92
N VAL A 181 0.74 8.94 -14.28
CA VAL A 181 0.45 7.79 -13.41
C VAL A 181 0.42 6.48 -14.19
N LEU A 182 -0.30 6.43 -15.32
CA LEU A 182 -0.51 5.18 -16.06
C LEU A 182 0.81 4.57 -16.58
N PRO A 183 1.69 5.31 -17.28
CA PRO A 183 2.98 4.75 -17.69
C PRO A 183 3.84 4.33 -16.51
N SER A 184 3.82 5.08 -15.40
CA SER A 184 4.58 4.72 -14.20
C SER A 184 4.04 3.46 -13.51
N ALA A 185 2.72 3.25 -13.50
CA ALA A 185 2.10 2.05 -12.96
C ALA A 185 2.47 0.82 -13.80
N CYS A 186 2.44 0.93 -15.12
CA CYS A 186 2.88 -0.14 -16.03
C CYS A 186 4.35 -0.49 -15.83
N ARG A 187 5.25 0.49 -15.67
CA ARG A 187 6.67 0.23 -15.36
C ARG A 187 6.84 -0.52 -14.04
N LEU A 188 6.10 -0.13 -13.00
CA LEU A 188 6.13 -0.82 -11.72
C LEU A 188 5.64 -2.27 -11.85
N ALA A 189 4.55 -2.50 -12.57
CA ALA A 189 4.02 -3.84 -12.81
C ALA A 189 5.04 -4.74 -13.55
N LEU A 190 5.70 -4.21 -14.59
CA LEU A 190 6.77 -4.92 -15.29
C LEU A 190 7.95 -5.23 -14.37
N ALA A 191 8.38 -4.30 -13.52
CA ALA A 191 9.45 -4.52 -12.55
C ALA A 191 9.08 -5.60 -11.52
N MET A 192 7.85 -5.59 -11.01
CA MET A 192 7.32 -6.61 -10.09
C MET A 192 7.26 -8.00 -10.73
N CYS A 193 6.93 -8.06 -12.02
CA CYS A 193 6.76 -9.30 -12.77
C CYS A 193 8.03 -9.78 -13.48
N HIS A 194 9.14 -9.04 -13.41
CA HIS A 194 10.35 -9.29 -14.22
C HIS A 194 10.90 -10.71 -14.07
N VAL A 195 10.76 -11.32 -12.89
CA VAL A 195 11.22 -12.69 -12.62
C VAL A 195 10.47 -13.78 -13.40
N TYR A 196 9.33 -13.44 -14.00
CA TYR A 196 8.54 -14.33 -14.86
C TYR A 196 8.71 -14.02 -16.35
N LEU A 197 9.55 -13.04 -16.69
CA LEU A 197 9.74 -12.59 -18.06
C LEU A 197 11.10 -13.05 -18.57
N GLU A 198 11.09 -13.72 -19.71
CA GLU A 198 12.32 -13.93 -20.47
C GLU A 198 12.84 -12.59 -21.02
N GLU A 199 14.13 -12.53 -21.35
CA GLU A 199 14.72 -11.37 -21.97
C GLU A 199 14.03 -11.10 -23.33
N ASN A 200 13.49 -9.90 -23.51
CA ASN A 200 12.69 -9.50 -24.68
C ASN A 200 11.34 -10.24 -24.87
N ASP A 201 10.73 -10.77 -23.81
CA ASP A 201 9.36 -11.32 -23.87
C ASP A 201 8.30 -10.20 -24.05
N SER A 202 8.15 -9.77 -25.29
CA SER A 202 7.22 -8.71 -25.69
C SER A 202 5.75 -9.12 -25.55
N VAL A 203 5.44 -10.41 -25.64
CA VAL A 203 4.06 -10.92 -25.57
C VAL A 203 3.55 -10.84 -24.13
N SER A 204 4.31 -11.40 -23.18
CA SER A 204 3.95 -11.34 -21.76
C SER A 204 4.00 -9.91 -21.23
N SER A 205 4.99 -9.12 -21.65
CA SER A 205 5.08 -7.70 -21.28
C SER A 205 3.85 -6.92 -21.74
N LYS A 206 3.41 -7.11 -22.99
CA LYS A 206 2.20 -6.47 -23.51
C LYS A 206 0.96 -6.90 -22.73
N LYS A 207 0.86 -8.19 -22.37
CA LYS A 207 -0.24 -8.69 -21.56
C LYS A 207 -0.29 -8.03 -20.18
N ILE A 208 0.83 -7.95 -19.47
CA ILE A 208 0.93 -7.27 -18.16
C ILE A 208 0.50 -5.81 -18.27
N ILE A 209 0.93 -5.11 -19.32
CA ILE A 209 0.55 -3.71 -19.55
C ILE A 209 -0.97 -3.58 -19.76
N GLU A 210 -1.58 -4.40 -20.61
CA GLU A 210 -3.02 -4.32 -20.89
C GLU A 210 -3.87 -4.64 -19.66
N GLU A 211 -3.50 -5.66 -18.89
CA GLU A 211 -4.19 -5.99 -17.66
C GLU A 211 -3.98 -4.92 -16.56
N THR A 212 -2.78 -4.33 -16.46
CA THR A 212 -2.53 -3.19 -15.56
C THR A 212 -3.44 -2.00 -15.92
N LYS A 213 -3.57 -1.68 -17.22
CA LYS A 213 -4.50 -0.64 -17.70
C LYS A 213 -5.95 -0.96 -17.34
N ALA A 214 -6.37 -2.20 -17.48
CA ALA A 214 -7.73 -2.63 -17.13
C ALA A 214 -8.01 -2.44 -15.62
N ILE A 215 -7.08 -2.86 -14.75
CA ILE A 215 -7.19 -2.67 -13.30
C ILE A 215 -7.20 -1.18 -12.93
N MET A 216 -6.30 -0.39 -13.50
CA MET A 216 -6.24 1.07 -13.26
C MET A 216 -7.53 1.76 -13.69
N ASN A 217 -8.13 1.37 -14.82
CA ASN A 217 -9.41 1.90 -15.25
C ASN A 217 -10.51 1.63 -14.22
N ILE A 218 -10.60 0.40 -13.68
CA ILE A 218 -11.57 0.07 -12.64
C ILE A 218 -11.31 0.87 -11.36
N TRP A 219 -10.05 1.06 -10.99
CA TRP A 219 -9.64 1.87 -9.85
C TRP A 219 -10.15 3.31 -9.96
N ILE A 220 -9.95 3.91 -11.13
CA ILE A 220 -10.36 5.28 -11.45
C ILE A 220 -11.89 5.39 -11.41
N GLN A 221 -12.61 4.46 -12.05
CA GLN A 221 -14.07 4.47 -12.05
C GLN A 221 -14.64 4.39 -10.63
N ARG A 222 -14.11 3.49 -9.79
CA ARG A 222 -14.53 3.38 -8.38
C ARG A 222 -14.25 4.63 -7.57
N LEU A 223 -13.11 5.28 -7.80
CA LEU A 223 -12.79 6.56 -7.15
C LEU A 223 -13.77 7.66 -7.59
N ILE A 224 -14.09 7.75 -8.89
CA ILE A 224 -15.08 8.70 -9.41
C ILE A 224 -16.45 8.43 -8.79
N GLU A 225 -16.92 7.18 -8.82
CA GLU A 225 -18.19 6.76 -8.23
C GLU A 225 -18.27 7.11 -6.73
N PHE A 226 -17.20 6.81 -5.98
CA PHE A 226 -17.11 7.18 -4.57
C PHE A 226 -17.27 8.70 -4.38
N ARG A 227 -16.58 9.52 -5.18
CA ARG A 227 -16.63 10.99 -5.05
C ARG A 227 -17.98 11.56 -5.48
N MET A 228 -18.67 10.93 -6.43
CA MET A 228 -20.03 11.32 -6.81
C MET A 228 -21.06 11.00 -5.72
N GLN A 229 -20.85 9.92 -4.96
CA GLN A 229 -21.74 9.49 -3.88
C GLN A 229 -21.45 10.22 -2.55
N HIS A 230 -20.21 10.69 -2.37
CA HIS A 230 -19.73 11.34 -1.16
C HIS A 230 -19.19 12.74 -1.50
N PRO A 231 -20.04 13.76 -1.65
CA PRO A 231 -19.61 15.15 -1.84
C PRO A 231 -18.65 15.56 -0.71
N PRO A 232 -17.60 16.36 -1.00
CA PRO A 232 -16.35 16.41 -0.23
C PRO A 232 -16.62 16.57 1.25
N PRO A 233 -16.53 15.46 2.02
CA PRO A 233 -16.86 15.51 3.43
C PRO A 233 -15.71 16.18 4.19
N GLU A 234 -16.00 16.75 5.36
CA GLU A 234 -15.00 17.41 6.23
C GLU A 234 -13.83 16.48 6.60
N ASN A 235 -13.98 15.16 6.45
CA ASN A 235 -12.94 14.18 6.69
C ASN A 235 -12.09 13.83 5.46
N VAL A 236 -12.15 14.60 4.36
CA VAL A 236 -11.30 14.38 3.17
C VAL A 236 -10.49 15.62 2.82
N CYS A 237 -9.18 15.47 2.79
CA CYS A 237 -8.23 16.49 2.34
C CYS A 237 -7.63 16.08 0.99
N ASP A 238 -7.78 16.92 -0.04
CA ASP A 238 -7.20 16.68 -1.36
C ASP A 238 -5.85 17.37 -1.52
N ILE A 239 -4.86 16.63 -2.01
CA ILE A 239 -3.53 17.17 -2.31
C ILE A 239 -3.13 16.88 -3.75
N GLN A 240 -2.46 17.83 -4.38
CA GLN A 240 -1.85 17.63 -5.70
C GLN A 240 -0.39 17.19 -5.53
N TYR A 241 0.04 16.26 -6.37
CA TYR A 241 1.42 15.78 -6.42
C TYR A 241 2.41 16.93 -6.60
N GLU A 242 2.08 17.89 -7.47
CA GLU A 242 2.92 19.04 -7.78
C GLU A 242 3.14 19.93 -6.54
N ASP A 243 2.09 20.12 -5.74
CA ASP A 243 2.17 20.89 -4.49
C ASP A 243 2.99 20.15 -3.43
N LEU A 244 2.79 18.83 -3.30
CA LEU A 244 3.58 17.98 -2.41
C LEU A 244 5.07 18.01 -2.76
N MET A 245 5.41 17.95 -4.05
CA MET A 245 6.80 17.98 -4.50
C MET A 245 7.44 19.36 -4.32
N LYS A 246 6.66 20.44 -4.44
CA LYS A 246 7.15 21.82 -4.30
C LYS A 246 7.40 22.19 -2.84
N ASP A 247 6.52 21.76 -1.94
CA ASP A 247 6.56 22.09 -0.52
C ASP A 247 6.05 20.91 0.34
N PRO A 248 6.91 19.90 0.59
CA PRO A 248 6.50 18.70 1.30
C PRO A 248 6.08 18.99 2.75
N ILE A 249 6.83 19.82 3.47
CA ILE A 249 6.58 20.12 4.88
C ILE A 249 5.33 20.99 5.02
N GLY A 250 5.15 22.02 4.19
CA GLY A 250 3.93 22.80 4.24
C GLY A 250 2.70 21.99 3.81
N THR A 251 2.85 20.97 2.95
CA THR A 251 1.76 20.02 2.67
C THR A 251 1.37 19.22 3.90
N VAL A 252 2.34 18.75 4.70
CA VAL A 252 2.06 18.09 5.99
C VAL A 252 1.30 19.02 6.93
N HIS A 253 1.76 20.27 7.10
CA HIS A 253 1.06 21.23 7.97
C HIS A 253 -0.37 21.49 7.52
N ARG A 254 -0.60 21.72 6.22
CA ARG A 254 -1.95 21.91 5.66
C ARG A 254 -2.87 20.73 5.92
N ASN A 255 -2.35 19.50 5.83
CA ASN A 255 -3.13 18.30 6.14
C ASN A 255 -3.51 18.24 7.64
N TYR A 256 -2.59 18.57 8.54
CA TYR A 256 -2.87 18.61 9.98
C TYR A 256 -3.88 19.70 10.35
N ASP A 257 -3.72 20.90 9.78
CA ASP A 257 -4.63 22.02 9.99
C ASP A 257 -6.05 21.68 9.54
N HIS A 258 -6.20 21.03 8.37
CA HIS A 258 -7.49 20.64 7.79
C HIS A 258 -8.27 19.69 8.71
N PHE A 259 -7.60 18.77 9.38
CA PHE A 259 -8.26 17.82 10.30
C PHE A 259 -8.23 18.27 11.77
N HIS A 260 -7.74 19.48 12.05
CA HIS A 260 -7.57 20.02 13.40
C HIS A 260 -6.77 19.10 14.32
N PHE A 261 -5.74 18.44 13.78
CA PHE A 261 -4.81 17.67 14.61
C PHE A 261 -3.90 18.64 15.38
N ILE A 262 -3.85 18.49 16.70
CA ILE A 262 -2.96 19.27 17.56
C ILE A 262 -1.53 18.78 17.30
N GLN A 263 -0.67 19.70 16.86
CA GLN A 263 0.78 19.49 16.70
C GLN A 263 1.50 19.57 18.06
#